data_AF-A0A1X2E520-F1
#
_entry.id   AF-A0A1X2E520-F1
#
_cell.length_a   1.000
_cell.length_b   1.000
_cell.length_c   1.000
_cell.angle_alpha   90.00
_cell.angle_beta   90.00
_cell.angle_gamma   90.00
#
_symmetry.space_group_name_H-M   'P 1'
#
loop_
_entity.id
_entity.type
_entity.pdbx_description
1 polymer ?
#
loop_
_entity_poly.entity_id
_entity_poly.type
_entity_poly.pdbx_seq_one_letter_code
_entity_poly.pdbx_strand_id
1 'polypeptide(L)'
;MIDHAPSPALTSHRLAELLTRAGQLISRYGLVVVLAWIGFGKYVKMESRVLIEHSPLMSWIYHVASVTTVARGLGTMEIVAALLIALRPVWPRASVVGSALAVVLFMGTLSFLFTTPGVVSTHAAGIPVLSALPGQFLLKDLVLIGVALWTLGDSLAARKAFP
;
A
#
# COMPACT_ATOMS: atom_id res chain seq x y z
N MET A 1 -2.08 11.78 53.80
CA MET A 1 -1.60 11.76 52.41
C MET A 1 -2.38 10.66 51.70
N ILE A 2 -3.53 10.99 51.11
CA ILE A 2 -4.41 10.00 50.46
C ILE A 2 -3.92 9.83 49.03
N ASP A 3 -3.24 8.71 48.75
CA ASP A 3 -2.92 8.28 47.39
C ASP A 3 -4.23 8.08 46.61
N HIS A 4 -4.59 9.05 45.78
CA HIS A 4 -5.70 8.90 44.85
C HIS A 4 -5.21 8.06 43.68
N ALA A 5 -5.32 6.74 43.79
CA ALA A 5 -5.15 5.85 42.65
C ALA A 5 -6.04 6.39 41.50
N PRO A 6 -5.49 6.55 40.28
CA PRO A 6 -6.25 7.12 39.16
C PRO A 6 -7.51 6.29 38.94
N SER A 7 -8.66 6.96 38.82
CA SER A 7 -9.95 6.30 38.65
C SER A 7 -9.94 5.42 37.38
N PRO A 8 -10.56 4.23 37.41
CA PRO A 8 -10.49 3.26 36.31
C PRO A 8 -10.91 3.84 34.95
N ALA A 9 -11.83 4.80 34.94
CA ALA A 9 -12.27 5.52 33.75
C ALA A 9 -11.15 6.36 33.07
N LEU A 10 -10.28 7.01 33.85
CA LEU A 10 -9.14 7.78 33.32
C LEU A 10 -8.11 6.85 32.67
N THR A 11 -7.94 5.64 33.21
CA THR A 11 -7.02 4.63 32.70
C THR A 11 -7.51 4.04 31.38
N SER A 12 -8.81 3.73 31.26
CA SER A 12 -9.41 3.23 30.02
C SER A 12 -9.33 4.24 28.87
N HIS A 13 -9.57 5.53 29.16
CA HIS A 13 -9.46 6.59 28.14
C HIS A 13 -8.02 6.73 27.63
N ARG A 14 -7.03 6.75 28.54
CA ARG A 14 -5.61 6.82 28.16
C ARG A 14 -5.18 5.62 27.31
N LEU A 15 -5.62 4.42 27.68
CA LEU A 15 -5.29 3.22 26.90
C LEU A 15 -5.88 3.28 25.49
N ALA A 16 -7.13 3.70 25.34
CA ALA A 16 -7.77 3.87 24.03
C ALA A 16 -7.02 4.88 23.15
N GLU A 17 -6.58 5.99 23.74
CA GLU A 17 -5.81 7.01 23.04
C GLU A 17 -4.42 6.49 22.61
N LEU A 18 -3.74 5.74 23.48
CA LEU A 18 -2.44 5.12 23.17
C LEU A 18 -2.56 4.09 22.05
N LEU A 19 -3.56 3.19 22.12
CA LEU A 19 -3.80 2.18 21.09
C LEU A 19 -4.11 2.83 19.74
N THR A 20 -4.91 3.91 19.75
CA THR A 20 -5.24 4.67 18.54
C THR A 20 -3.98 5.30 17.94
N ARG A 21 -3.17 6.00 18.75
CA ARG A 21 -1.91 6.61 18.29
C ARG A 21 -0.93 5.56 17.76
N ALA A 22 -0.78 4.44 18.46
CA ALA A 22 0.05 3.33 18.02
C ALA A 22 -0.43 2.77 16.68
N GLY A 23 -1.74 2.50 16.54
CA GLY A 23 -2.35 2.01 15.30
C GLY A 23 -2.14 2.98 14.13
N GLN A 24 -2.26 4.29 14.36
CA GLN A 24 -1.98 5.32 13.36
C GLN A 24 -0.51 5.31 12.91
N LEU A 25 0.43 5.28 13.85
CA LEU A 25 1.86 5.23 13.53
C LEU A 25 2.23 3.94 12.79
N ILE A 26 1.76 2.79 13.27
CA ILE A 26 1.99 1.49 12.65
C ILE A 26 1.39 1.47 11.25
N SER A 27 0.17 1.98 11.05
CA SER A 27 -0.46 2.02 9.73
C SER A 27 0.33 2.89 8.76
N ARG A 28 0.75 4.08 9.18
CA ARG A 28 1.56 4.98 8.32
C ARG A 28 2.89 4.35 7.94
N TYR A 29 3.69 3.93 8.92
CA TYR A 29 5.03 3.42 8.64
C TYR A 29 5.00 2.01 8.08
N GLY A 30 3.98 1.21 8.40
CA GLY A 30 3.69 -0.04 7.72
C GLY A 30 3.41 0.18 6.23
N LEU A 31 2.59 1.19 5.88
CA LEU A 31 2.36 1.58 4.50
C LEU A 31 3.67 2.02 3.79
N VAL A 32 4.51 2.81 4.46
CA VAL A 32 5.84 3.21 3.94
C VAL A 32 6.70 1.98 3.66
N VAL A 33 6.82 1.07 4.62
CA VAL A 33 7.62 -0.16 4.48
C VAL A 33 7.09 -1.02 3.33
N VAL A 34 5.78 -1.22 3.25
CA VAL A 34 5.17 -2.02 2.18
C VAL A 34 5.47 -1.41 0.80
N LEU A 35 5.22 -0.10 0.61
CA LEU A 35 5.50 0.60 -0.65
C LEU A 35 6.98 0.54 -1.04
N ALA A 36 7.89 0.78 -0.08
CA ALA A 36 9.33 0.71 -0.33
C ALA A 36 9.75 -0.72 -0.71
N TRP A 37 9.22 -1.74 -0.02
CA TRP A 37 9.57 -3.14 -0.25
C TRP A 37 9.05 -3.66 -1.60
N ILE A 38 7.79 -3.36 -1.96
CA ILE A 38 7.25 -3.75 -3.27
C ILE A 38 7.96 -3.01 -4.40
N GLY A 39 8.26 -1.71 -4.21
CA GLY A 39 8.95 -0.90 -5.20
C GLY A 39 10.38 -1.37 -5.44
N PHE A 40 11.14 -1.60 -4.37
CA PHE A 40 12.48 -2.19 -4.44
C PHE A 40 12.44 -3.61 -5.04
N GLY A 41 11.41 -4.39 -4.72
CA GLY A 41 11.18 -5.70 -5.32
C GLY A 41 11.10 -5.69 -6.85
N LYS A 42 10.65 -4.59 -7.49
CA LYS A 42 10.63 -4.44 -8.95
C LYS A 42 12.02 -4.21 -9.57
N TYR A 43 13.00 -3.86 -8.75
CA TYR A 43 14.41 -3.78 -9.12
C TYR A 43 15.14 -5.09 -8.83
N VAL A 44 14.86 -5.74 -7.70
CA VAL A 44 15.51 -6.99 -7.28
C VAL A 44 15.03 -8.21 -8.08
N LYS A 45 13.74 -8.26 -8.47
CA LYS A 45 13.22 -9.30 -9.38
C LYS A 45 13.70 -9.13 -10.83
N MET A 46 14.90 -8.58 -11.02
CA MET A 46 15.77 -8.81 -12.17
C MET A 46 16.26 -10.28 -12.22
N GLU A 47 15.39 -11.24 -11.93
CA GLU A 47 15.57 -12.59 -12.45
C GLU A 47 15.06 -12.59 -13.89
N SER A 48 15.93 -12.07 -14.75
CA SER A 48 16.07 -12.50 -16.11
C SER A 48 15.89 -14.03 -16.24
N ARG A 49 15.07 -14.45 -17.21
CA ARG A 49 15.03 -15.75 -17.91
C ARG A 49 14.05 -16.85 -17.44
N VAL A 50 13.81 -17.11 -16.15
CA VAL A 50 13.20 -18.42 -15.78
C VAL A 50 11.68 -18.56 -16.03
N LEU A 51 10.92 -17.46 -16.20
CA LEU A 51 9.48 -17.55 -16.53
C LEU A 51 9.13 -17.18 -17.99
N ILE A 52 10.11 -16.77 -18.81
CA ILE A 52 9.86 -16.15 -20.12
C ILE A 52 9.94 -17.16 -21.29
N GLU A 53 10.51 -18.35 -21.10
CA GLU A 53 10.76 -19.30 -22.20
C GLU A 53 9.51 -20.06 -22.73
N HIS A 54 8.32 -19.92 -22.12
CA HIS A 54 7.19 -20.81 -22.46
C HIS A 54 5.80 -20.19 -22.74
N SER A 55 5.67 -18.88 -22.99
CA SER A 55 4.33 -18.30 -23.30
C SER A 55 4.25 -17.54 -24.63
N PRO A 56 3.56 -18.10 -25.66
CA PRO A 56 3.34 -17.47 -26.97
C PRO A 56 2.48 -16.19 -26.95
N LEU A 57 1.81 -15.91 -25.83
CA LEU A 57 0.80 -14.85 -25.70
C LEU A 57 1.40 -13.48 -25.33
N MET A 58 2.70 -13.43 -25.03
CA MET A 58 3.43 -12.21 -24.63
C MET A 58 4.29 -11.61 -25.75
N SER A 59 4.13 -12.02 -27.02
CA SER A 59 4.93 -11.48 -28.13
C SER A 59 4.65 -9.99 -28.43
N TRP A 60 3.43 -9.52 -28.19
CA TRP A 60 2.98 -8.17 -28.58
C TRP A 60 3.40 -7.05 -27.62
N ILE A 61 3.62 -7.36 -26.33
CA ILE A 61 4.05 -6.36 -25.33
C ILE A 61 5.52 -5.95 -25.50
N TYR A 62 6.31 -6.73 -26.25
CA TYR A 62 7.69 -6.39 -26.61
C TYR A 62 7.81 -5.24 -27.63
N HIS A 63 6.71 -4.75 -28.19
CA HIS A 63 6.74 -3.74 -29.26
C HIS A 63 6.61 -2.27 -28.80
N VAL A 64 6.29 -1.98 -27.52
CA VAL A 64 6.00 -0.59 -27.07
C VAL A 64 6.98 -0.07 -26.01
N ALA A 65 7.28 -0.86 -24.98
CA ALA A 65 8.33 -0.64 -24.00
C ALA A 65 8.52 -1.95 -23.25
N SER A 66 9.74 -2.32 -22.85
CA SER A 66 9.92 -3.58 -22.14
C SER A 66 9.08 -3.59 -20.86
N VAL A 67 8.42 -4.72 -20.56
CA VAL A 67 7.69 -4.94 -19.29
C VAL A 67 8.56 -4.55 -18.09
N THR A 68 9.87 -4.75 -18.22
CA THR A 68 10.89 -4.35 -17.26
C THR A 68 10.97 -2.82 -17.06
N THR A 69 10.86 -2.02 -18.12
CA THR A 69 10.86 -0.55 -18.03
C THR A 69 9.62 -0.05 -17.29
N VAL A 70 8.44 -0.58 -17.61
CA VAL A 70 7.18 -0.23 -16.93
C VAL A 70 7.22 -0.65 -15.46
N ALA A 71 7.71 -1.85 -15.17
CA ALA A 71 7.88 -2.34 -13.80
C ALA A 71 8.84 -1.44 -13.00
N ARG A 72 9.99 -1.04 -13.57
CA ARG A 72 10.92 -0.11 -12.91
C ARG A 72 10.28 1.25 -12.65
N GLY A 73 9.55 1.80 -13.63
CA GLY A 73 8.83 3.07 -13.47
C GLY A 73 7.83 3.03 -12.33
N LEU A 74 7.01 1.98 -12.25
CA LEU A 74 6.10 1.75 -11.12
C LEU A 74 6.86 1.57 -9.80
N GLY A 75 7.98 0.86 -9.81
CA GLY A 75 8.83 0.67 -8.63
C GLY A 75 9.38 1.98 -8.09
N THR A 76 9.82 2.88 -8.98
CA THR A 76 10.23 4.23 -8.60
C THR A 76 9.08 5.00 -7.97
N MET A 77 7.90 4.96 -8.58
CA MET A 77 6.73 5.67 -8.04
C MET A 77 6.35 5.15 -6.65
N GLU A 78 6.41 3.84 -6.41
CA GLU A 78 6.15 3.24 -5.10
C GLU A 78 7.18 3.70 -4.05
N ILE A 79 8.47 3.71 -4.39
CA ILE A 79 9.54 4.19 -3.50
C ILE A 79 9.37 5.69 -3.20
N VAL A 80 9.09 6.50 -4.22
CA VAL A 80 8.85 7.94 -4.06
C VAL A 80 7.62 8.18 -3.17
N ALA A 81 6.52 7.45 -3.39
CA ALA A 81 5.35 7.52 -2.54
C ALA A 81 5.70 7.20 -1.07
N ALA A 82 6.48 6.13 -0.83
CA ALA A 82 6.92 5.75 0.51
C ALA A 82 7.70 6.87 1.21
N LEU A 83 8.70 7.45 0.53
CA LEU A 83 9.51 8.54 1.08
C LEU A 83 8.66 9.77 1.39
N LEU A 84 7.79 10.17 0.47
CA LEU A 84 6.90 11.32 0.67
C LEU A 84 5.95 11.11 1.85
N ILE A 85 5.37 9.90 2.00
CA ILE A 85 4.51 9.57 3.15
C ILE A 85 5.29 9.61 4.47
N ALA A 86 6.52 9.09 4.48
CA ALA A 86 7.37 9.08 5.68
C ALA A 86 7.73 10.49 6.18
N LEU A 87 7.86 11.46 5.27
CA LEU A 87 8.19 12.85 5.58
C LEU A 87 7.06 13.64 6.27
N ARG A 88 5.93 13.00 6.57
CA ARG A 88 4.77 13.62 7.21
C ARG A 88 5.05 14.47 8.47
N PRO A 89 5.94 14.09 9.40
CA PRO A 89 6.20 14.88 10.61
C PRO A 89 6.83 16.25 10.31
N VAL A 90 7.64 16.35 9.26
CA VAL A 90 8.39 17.56 8.89
C VAL A 90 7.73 18.31 7.74
N TRP A 91 7.15 17.60 6.77
CA TRP A 91 6.56 18.20 5.57
C TRP A 91 5.22 17.55 5.21
N PRO A 92 4.12 17.99 5.87
CA PRO A 92 2.79 17.43 5.64
C PRO A 92 2.33 17.55 4.17
N ARG A 93 2.76 18.62 3.48
CA ARG A 93 2.47 18.84 2.05
C ARG A 93 3.05 17.75 1.15
N ALA A 94 4.28 17.32 1.41
CA ALA A 94 4.91 16.23 0.66
C ALA A 94 4.15 14.92 0.88
N SER A 95 3.74 14.66 2.13
CA SER A 95 2.96 13.46 2.48
C SER A 95 1.59 13.42 1.80
N VAL A 96 0.91 14.54 1.61
CA VAL A 96 -0.32 14.60 0.79
C VAL A 96 -0.09 14.05 -0.62
N VAL A 97 0.99 14.46 -1.28
CA VAL A 97 1.32 13.99 -2.63
C VAL A 97 1.67 12.50 -2.61
N GLY A 98 2.48 12.06 -1.65
CA GLY A 98 2.83 10.64 -1.48
C GLY A 98 1.62 9.75 -1.26
N SER A 99 0.71 10.14 -0.36
CA SER A 99 -0.51 9.40 -0.05
C SER A 99 -1.47 9.36 -1.25
N ALA A 100 -1.62 10.47 -1.99
CA ALA A 100 -2.42 10.49 -3.21
C ALA A 100 -1.86 9.56 -4.28
N LEU A 101 -0.53 9.56 -4.47
CA LEU A 101 0.14 8.65 -5.38
C LEU A 101 -0.06 7.18 -4.96
N ALA A 102 0.05 6.87 -3.67
CA ALA A 102 -0.20 5.52 -3.15
C ALA A 102 -1.63 5.04 -3.43
N VAL A 103 -2.65 5.90 -3.28
CA VAL A 103 -4.03 5.56 -3.64
C VAL A 103 -4.14 5.18 -5.11
N VAL A 104 -3.56 5.99 -6.01
CA VAL A 104 -3.60 5.71 -7.46
C VAL A 104 -2.89 4.40 -7.78
N LEU A 105 -1.71 4.16 -7.20
CA LEU A 105 -0.94 2.93 -7.42
C LEU A 105 -1.71 1.68 -6.98
N PHE A 106 -2.29 1.69 -5.77
CA PHE A 106 -3.05 0.54 -5.29
C PHE A 106 -4.40 0.36 -5.97
N MET A 107 -5.06 1.45 -6.41
CA MET A 107 -6.25 1.32 -7.26
C MET A 107 -5.89 0.65 -8.59
N GLY A 108 -4.73 1.02 -9.16
CA GLY A 108 -4.18 0.37 -10.35
C GLY A 108 -3.95 -1.12 -10.14
N THR A 109 -3.30 -1.53 -9.04
CA THR A 109 -3.06 -2.95 -8.76
C THR A 109 -4.36 -3.70 -8.45
N LEU A 110 -5.27 -3.11 -7.66
CA LEU A 110 -6.55 -3.72 -7.34
C LEU A 110 -7.44 -3.92 -8.58
N SER A 111 -7.29 -3.08 -9.61
CA SER A 111 -8.00 -3.25 -10.89
C SER A 111 -7.70 -4.59 -11.57
N PHE A 112 -6.53 -5.20 -11.30
CA PHE A 112 -6.19 -6.54 -11.81
C PHE A 112 -7.12 -7.62 -11.29
N LEU A 113 -7.80 -7.40 -10.17
CA LEU A 113 -8.79 -8.35 -9.66
C LEU A 113 -9.94 -8.58 -10.66
N PHE A 114 -10.28 -7.54 -11.42
CA PHE A 114 -11.39 -7.54 -12.38
C PHE A 114 -10.93 -7.66 -13.82
N THR A 115 -9.69 -7.26 -14.12
CA THR A 115 -9.18 -7.18 -15.50
C THR A 115 -8.28 -8.35 -15.89
N THR A 116 -7.71 -9.08 -14.94
CA THR A 116 -6.73 -10.16 -15.22
C THR A 116 -7.40 -11.54 -15.20
N PRO A 117 -7.39 -12.30 -16.31
CA PRO A 117 -7.85 -13.69 -16.33
C PRO A 117 -7.01 -14.57 -15.39
N GLY A 118 -7.65 -15.50 -14.66
CA GLY A 118 -6.97 -16.43 -13.74
C GLY A 118 -6.81 -15.92 -12.29
N VAL A 119 -7.32 -14.73 -11.97
CA VAL A 119 -7.45 -14.26 -10.57
C VAL A 119 -8.44 -15.10 -9.78
N VAL A 120 -9.56 -15.49 -10.41
CA VAL A 120 -10.51 -16.43 -9.84
C VAL A 120 -10.17 -17.82 -10.38
N SER A 121 -9.72 -18.72 -9.50
CA SER A 121 -9.35 -20.08 -9.89
C SER A 121 -10.58 -20.97 -10.09
N THR A 122 -11.52 -20.89 -9.16
CA THR A 122 -12.72 -21.73 -9.15
C THR A 122 -13.87 -20.98 -8.49
N HIS A 123 -15.08 -21.47 -8.69
CA HIS A 123 -16.24 -21.05 -7.91
C HIS A 123 -16.62 -22.20 -7.00
N ALA A 124 -16.54 -22.01 -5.68
CA ALA A 124 -16.98 -22.98 -4.69
C ALA A 124 -18.28 -22.48 -4.08
N ALA A 125 -19.37 -23.25 -4.20
CA ALA A 125 -20.69 -22.87 -3.69
C ALA A 125 -21.19 -21.47 -4.16
N GLY A 126 -20.84 -21.07 -5.38
CA GLY A 126 -21.22 -19.76 -5.95
C GLY A 126 -20.31 -18.58 -5.51
N ILE A 127 -19.33 -18.82 -4.64
CA ILE A 127 -18.37 -17.80 -4.20
C ILE A 127 -17.09 -17.90 -5.04
N PRO A 128 -16.59 -16.79 -5.60
CA PRO A 128 -15.34 -16.78 -6.34
C PRO A 128 -14.16 -17.07 -5.41
N VAL A 129 -13.40 -18.12 -5.71
CA VAL A 129 -12.18 -18.50 -4.98
C VAL A 129 -10.98 -17.88 -5.70
N LEU A 130 -10.28 -17.01 -4.99
CA LEU A 130 -9.08 -16.35 -5.52
C LEU A 130 -7.91 -17.32 -5.59
N SER A 131 -7.20 -17.29 -6.72
CA SER A 131 -5.93 -17.99 -6.88
C SER A 131 -4.93 -17.53 -5.81
N ALA A 132 -4.07 -18.45 -5.35
CA ALA A 132 -3.02 -18.12 -4.38
C ALA A 132 -2.12 -16.98 -4.89
N LEU A 133 -1.78 -17.01 -6.18
CA LEU A 133 -1.13 -15.92 -6.91
C LEU A 133 -1.77 -15.79 -8.31
N PRO A 134 -2.20 -14.58 -8.72
CA PRO A 134 -2.10 -13.30 -8.02
C PRO A 134 -3.29 -12.95 -7.12
N GLY A 135 -4.39 -13.72 -7.10
CA GLY A 135 -5.66 -13.26 -6.54
C GLY A 135 -5.64 -12.86 -5.06
N GLN A 136 -5.20 -13.75 -4.18
CA GLN A 136 -5.15 -13.46 -2.73
C GLN A 136 -4.17 -12.33 -2.38
N PHE A 137 -3.10 -12.19 -3.16
CA PHE A 137 -2.12 -11.12 -2.98
C PHE A 137 -2.72 -9.73 -3.20
N LEU A 138 -3.73 -9.59 -4.07
CA LEU A 138 -4.37 -8.31 -4.37
C LEU A 138 -5.30 -7.81 -3.26
N LEU A 139 -5.82 -8.70 -2.40
CA LEU A 139 -6.74 -8.32 -1.33
C LEU A 139 -6.09 -7.38 -0.31
N LYS A 140 -4.78 -7.51 -0.07
CA LYS A 140 -4.05 -6.60 0.83
C LYS A 140 -4.11 -5.16 0.35
N ASP A 141 -4.19 -4.94 -0.97
CA ASP A 141 -4.17 -3.61 -1.56
C ASP A 141 -5.45 -2.84 -1.22
N LEU A 142 -6.57 -3.53 -0.98
CA LEU A 142 -7.79 -2.90 -0.47
C LEU A 142 -7.57 -2.26 0.91
N VAL A 143 -6.89 -2.97 1.81
CA VAL A 143 -6.54 -2.45 3.15
C VAL A 143 -5.56 -1.29 3.01
N LEU A 144 -4.56 -1.42 2.14
CA LEU A 144 -3.55 -0.39 1.91
C LEU A 144 -4.13 0.89 1.28
N ILE A 145 -5.15 0.79 0.42
CA ILE A 145 -5.92 1.96 -0.04
C ILE A 145 -6.58 2.67 1.13
N GLY A 146 -7.22 1.93 2.04
CA GLY A 146 -7.83 2.50 3.25
C GLY A 146 -6.82 3.26 4.10
N VAL A 147 -5.64 2.66 4.33
CA VAL A 147 -4.54 3.31 5.06
C VAL A 147 -4.00 4.52 4.28
N ALA A 148 -3.85 4.43 2.96
CA ALA A 148 -3.39 5.54 2.12
C ALA A 148 -4.36 6.73 2.18
N LEU A 149 -5.67 6.50 2.08
CA LEU A 149 -6.71 7.52 2.26
C LEU A 149 -6.67 8.13 3.66
N TRP A 150 -6.49 7.32 4.69
CA TRP A 150 -6.32 7.82 6.05
C TRP A 150 -5.08 8.72 6.18
N THR A 151 -3.92 8.28 5.66
CA THR A 151 -2.70 9.12 5.67
C THR A 151 -2.87 10.41 4.87
N LEU A 152 -3.60 10.38 3.76
CA LEU A 152 -3.92 11.57 2.96
C LEU A 152 -4.73 12.58 3.76
N GLY A 153 -5.81 12.13 4.40
CA GLY A 153 -6.67 12.96 5.25
C GLY A 153 -5.92 13.56 6.44
N ASP A 154 -5.14 12.74 7.14
CA ASP A 154 -4.31 13.21 8.26
C ASP A 154 -3.28 14.27 7.82
N SER A 155 -2.68 14.09 6.63
CA SER A 155 -1.71 15.03 6.06
C SER A 155 -2.33 16.36 5.64
N LEU A 156 -3.52 16.31 5.07
CA LEU A 156 -4.31 17.51 4.77
C LEU A 156 -4.70 18.27 6.04
N ALA A 157 -5.03 17.57 7.13
CA ALA A 157 -5.38 18.19 8.40
C ALA A 157 -4.19 18.96 9.00
N ALA A 158 -3.00 18.38 9.08
CA ALA A 158 -1.85 19.11 9.61
C ALA A 158 -1.29 20.17 8.65
N ARG A 159 -1.52 20.05 7.34
CA ARG A 159 -1.21 21.16 6.42
C ARG A 159 -1.96 22.44 6.82
N LYS A 160 -3.21 22.32 7.28
CA LYS A 160 -4.01 23.48 7.72
C LYS A 160 -3.51 24.07 9.03
N ALA A 161 -2.84 23.27 9.86
CA ALA A 161 -2.25 23.74 11.12
C ALA A 161 -0.98 24.60 10.91
N PHE A 162 -0.34 24.52 9.74
CA PHE A 162 0.86 25.28 9.38
C PHE A 162 0.69 25.92 7.97
N PRO A 163 0.09 27.14 7.90
CA PRO A 163 -0.18 27.84 6.64
C PRO A 163 1.08 28.22 5.87
#